data_AF-A0AAD6K4L1-F1
#
_entry.id   AF-A0AAD6K4L1-F1
#
_cell.length_a   1.000
_cell.length_b   1.000
_cell.length_c   1.000
_cell.angle_alpha   90.00
_cell.angle_beta   90.00
_cell.angle_gamma   90.00
#
_symmetry.space_group_name_H-M   'P 1'
#
loop_
_entity.id
_entity.type
_entity.pdbx_description
1 polymer ?
#
loop_
_entity_poly.entity_id
_entity_poly.type
_entity_poly.pdbx_seq_one_letter_code
_entity_poly.pdbx_strand_id
1 'polypeptide(L)'
;MIRRTCYLSARHLHHHHHHCSLLFSTTSPEPPKFHSLKPIKMEGANEITREAKENVNQTKRKIFVAGATGRTGKSIVEQLLAKGFEVKAAVRDLAKARATFSKHGPSLQMVVADVTEGSDKLVQAIGDDSEAVICATGFRPGFNVFAPWKVENLGTVNLVEACRKLGVQRFILISSILVNGAAMGQMLNPAYLYLNIFGLILVAKHKAENHIRKSGINYTIIRPAALKNEPPSGNLVVEPEDTLYDGTISRDLVAEVAVEALDLPEASYKVVEILSRADAPKRTYEDLFGSIKQK
;
A
#
# COMPACT_ATOMS: atom_id res chain seq x y z
N MET A 1 -18.54 -60.60 28.42
CA MET A 1 -19.10 -59.82 29.54
C MET A 1 -19.66 -58.52 28.96
N ILE A 2 -20.99 -58.47 28.86
CA ILE A 2 -21.92 -57.33 28.71
C ILE A 2 -21.72 -56.33 27.54
N ARG A 3 -22.64 -56.46 26.59
CA ARG A 3 -23.05 -55.52 25.53
C ARG A 3 -23.81 -54.32 26.10
N ARG A 4 -23.72 -53.15 25.45
CA ARG A 4 -24.86 -52.22 25.32
C ARG A 4 -24.96 -51.63 23.92
N THR A 5 -26.07 -51.99 23.30
CA THR A 5 -26.70 -51.51 22.07
C THR A 5 -27.38 -50.16 22.34
N CYS A 6 -27.48 -49.28 21.33
CA CYS A 6 -28.65 -48.39 21.18
C CYS A 6 -28.89 -48.06 19.70
N TYR A 7 -30.17 -48.00 19.37
CA TYR A 7 -30.81 -48.09 18.05
C TYR A 7 -31.25 -46.72 17.51
N LEU A 8 -31.60 -46.71 16.22
CA LEU A 8 -32.24 -45.70 15.38
C LEU A 8 -33.33 -44.81 16.02
N SER A 9 -33.56 -43.61 15.46
CA SER A 9 -34.85 -43.24 14.82
C SER A 9 -34.80 -41.85 14.16
N ALA A 10 -35.08 -41.82 12.85
CA ALA A 10 -35.44 -40.63 12.09
C ALA A 10 -36.97 -40.39 12.15
N ARG A 11 -37.42 -39.12 12.23
CA ARG A 11 -38.81 -38.66 12.00
C ARG A 11 -38.72 -37.36 11.20
N HIS A 12 -39.08 -37.34 9.91
CA HIS A 12 -40.41 -37.00 9.36
C HIS A 12 -41.02 -35.71 9.92
N LEU A 13 -41.01 -34.65 9.11
CA LEU A 13 -41.83 -33.44 9.25
C LEU A 13 -42.68 -33.30 7.98
N HIS A 14 -43.99 -33.32 8.20
CA HIS A 14 -45.04 -33.25 7.18
C HIS A 14 -45.29 -31.80 6.73
N HIS A 15 -45.42 -31.62 5.42
CA HIS A 15 -46.05 -30.48 4.75
C HIS A 15 -47.57 -30.47 5.05
N HIS A 16 -48.11 -29.32 5.45
CA HIS A 16 -49.54 -29.05 5.44
C HIS A 16 -49.88 -28.10 4.27
N HIS A 17 -50.67 -28.63 3.33
CA HIS A 17 -51.39 -27.87 2.31
C HIS A 17 -52.68 -27.30 2.90
N HIS A 18 -52.96 -26.02 2.67
CA HIS A 18 -54.30 -25.46 2.77
C HIS A 18 -54.81 -25.07 1.38
N HIS A 19 -55.81 -25.81 0.92
CA HIS A 19 -56.70 -25.44 -0.19
C HIS A 19 -57.71 -24.39 0.30
N CYS A 20 -57.91 -23.33 -0.47
CA CYS A 20 -59.10 -22.47 -0.36
C CYS A 20 -59.70 -22.28 -1.76
N SER A 21 -60.99 -22.58 -1.88
CA SER A 21 -61.75 -22.65 -3.13
C SER A 21 -62.43 -21.32 -3.47
N LEU A 22 -62.53 -21.10 -4.77
CA LEU A 22 -63.18 -20.04 -5.55
C LEU A 22 -64.59 -19.64 -5.11
N LEU A 23 -64.92 -18.35 -5.29
CA LEU A 23 -66.19 -17.87 -5.85
C LEU A 23 -65.94 -16.65 -6.76
N PHE A 24 -66.50 -16.72 -7.96
CA PHE A 24 -66.49 -15.69 -9.01
C PHE A 24 -67.47 -14.55 -8.71
N SER A 25 -67.12 -13.33 -9.11
CA SER A 25 -68.11 -12.37 -9.62
C SER A 25 -67.47 -11.47 -10.68
N THR A 26 -68.25 -11.25 -11.72
CA THR A 26 -67.95 -10.73 -13.06
C THR A 26 -67.94 -9.21 -13.10
N THR A 27 -67.01 -8.61 -13.86
CA THR A 27 -67.29 -7.57 -14.88
C THR A 27 -65.99 -7.13 -15.58
N SER A 28 -65.97 -7.24 -16.91
CA SER A 28 -64.92 -6.71 -17.81
C SER A 28 -65.16 -5.23 -18.15
N PRO A 29 -64.09 -4.48 -18.49
CA PRO A 29 -64.21 -3.43 -19.50
C PRO A 29 -63.23 -3.61 -20.68
N GLU A 30 -63.73 -3.22 -21.85
CA GLU A 30 -63.18 -3.39 -23.22
C GLU A 30 -61.87 -2.62 -23.53
N PRO A 31 -61.12 -3.04 -24.57
CA PRO A 31 -59.87 -2.42 -24.99
C PRO A 31 -60.07 -1.13 -25.82
N PRO A 32 -59.15 -0.14 -25.71
CA PRO A 32 -59.23 1.08 -26.50
C PRO A 32 -58.88 0.83 -27.98
N LYS A 33 -59.68 1.44 -28.87
CA LYS A 33 -59.61 1.34 -30.33
C LYS A 33 -58.43 2.14 -30.89
N PHE A 34 -57.67 1.48 -31.77
CA PHE A 34 -56.62 2.04 -32.61
C PHE A 34 -57.19 3.03 -33.64
N HIS A 35 -56.66 4.25 -33.69
CA HIS A 35 -56.83 5.15 -34.83
C HIS A 35 -55.61 5.09 -35.73
N SER A 36 -55.85 4.73 -37.00
CA SER A 36 -54.88 4.73 -38.09
C SER A 36 -54.46 6.16 -38.44
N LEU A 37 -53.15 6.43 -38.41
CA LEU A 37 -52.56 7.62 -39.02
C LEU A 37 -51.53 7.17 -40.07
N LYS A 38 -51.61 7.82 -41.23
CA LYS A 38 -50.88 7.53 -42.47
C LYS A 38 -49.36 7.74 -42.33
N PRO A 39 -48.53 7.07 -43.13
CA PRO A 39 -47.09 7.23 -43.09
C PRO A 39 -46.68 8.57 -43.72
N ILE A 40 -45.89 9.36 -42.99
CA ILE A 40 -45.16 10.51 -43.53
C ILE A 40 -43.72 10.07 -43.79
N LYS A 41 -43.28 10.32 -45.03
CA LYS A 41 -41.97 10.02 -45.60
C LYS A 41 -40.90 10.91 -44.95
N MET A 42 -39.73 10.34 -44.68
CA MET A 42 -38.57 11.02 -44.08
C MET A 42 -37.99 12.13 -44.98
N GLU A 43 -37.40 13.15 -44.36
CA GLU A 43 -36.20 13.81 -44.86
C GLU A 43 -35.47 14.58 -43.73
N GLY A 44 -34.17 14.26 -43.53
CA GLY A 44 -33.19 15.16 -42.91
C GLY A 44 -33.00 15.09 -41.39
N ALA A 45 -32.25 14.10 -40.89
CA ALA A 45 -31.62 14.17 -39.57
C ALA A 45 -30.10 14.15 -39.72
N ASN A 46 -29.49 15.34 -39.76
CA ASN A 46 -28.09 15.55 -39.41
C ASN A 46 -28.07 16.02 -37.95
N GLU A 47 -28.10 15.08 -37.00
CA GLU A 47 -27.87 15.38 -35.58
C GLU A 47 -26.72 14.50 -35.05
N ILE A 48 -25.58 15.17 -35.01
CA ILE A 48 -24.42 15.01 -34.12
C ILE A 48 -24.65 13.97 -33.00
N THR A 49 -24.15 12.76 -33.20
CA THR A 49 -23.95 11.81 -32.10
C THR A 49 -22.63 12.14 -31.41
N ARG A 50 -22.69 13.05 -30.43
CA ARG A 50 -21.65 13.14 -29.40
C ARG A 50 -21.85 11.95 -28.49
N GLU A 51 -20.96 10.96 -28.59
CA GLU A 51 -20.75 9.97 -27.54
C GLU A 51 -20.36 10.71 -26.26
N ALA A 52 -21.33 10.87 -25.35
CA ALA A 52 -21.06 11.21 -23.98
C ALA A 52 -20.29 10.03 -23.37
N LYS A 53 -18.97 10.12 -23.37
CA LYS A 53 -18.13 9.29 -22.51
C LYS A 53 -18.60 9.52 -21.08
N GLU A 54 -19.20 8.50 -20.49
CA GLU A 54 -19.39 8.39 -19.05
C GLU A 54 -18.02 8.53 -18.39
N ASN A 55 -17.68 9.74 -17.94
CA ASN A 55 -16.61 9.97 -17.00
C ASN A 55 -17.10 9.42 -15.65
N VAL A 56 -16.99 8.09 -15.47
CA VAL A 56 -16.82 7.54 -14.14
C VAL A 56 -15.50 8.12 -13.66
N ASN A 57 -15.60 9.18 -12.85
CA ASN A 57 -14.49 9.82 -12.19
C ASN A 57 -13.90 8.79 -11.21
N GLN A 58 -13.11 7.84 -11.71
CA GLN A 58 -12.29 6.98 -10.86
C GLN A 58 -11.39 7.92 -10.07
N THR A 59 -11.73 8.11 -8.80
CA THR A 59 -10.95 8.91 -7.87
C THR A 59 -9.55 8.31 -7.86
N LYS A 60 -8.57 9.06 -8.36
CA LYS A 60 -7.17 8.63 -8.36
C LYS A 60 -6.78 8.32 -6.93
N ARG A 61 -6.20 7.14 -6.71
CA ARG A 61 -5.73 6.71 -5.40
C ARG A 61 -4.65 7.64 -4.91
N LYS A 62 -4.79 8.13 -3.68
CA LYS A 62 -3.91 9.14 -3.11
C LYS A 62 -3.00 8.52 -2.06
N ILE A 63 -1.70 8.77 -2.22
CA ILE A 63 -0.65 8.16 -1.41
C ILE A 63 0.11 9.24 -0.63
N PHE A 64 0.19 9.10 0.68
CA PHE A 64 1.00 9.96 1.53
C PHE A 64 2.44 9.44 1.60
N VAL A 65 3.42 10.27 1.26
CA VAL A 65 4.84 9.87 1.24
C VAL A 65 5.61 10.65 2.30
N ALA A 66 5.97 9.96 3.38
CA ALA A 66 6.88 10.50 4.40
C ALA A 66 8.34 10.40 3.93
N GLY A 67 9.11 11.47 4.11
CA GLY A 67 10.47 11.54 3.58
C GLY A 67 10.54 11.84 2.08
N ALA A 68 9.50 12.45 1.51
CA ALA A 68 9.35 12.73 0.07
C ALA A 68 10.54 13.47 -0.57
N THR A 69 11.21 14.39 0.15
CA THR A 69 12.37 15.14 -0.38
C THR A 69 13.71 14.42 -0.16
N GLY A 70 13.70 13.19 0.36
CA GLY A 70 14.86 12.30 0.42
C GLY A 70 15.22 11.74 -0.95
N ARG A 71 16.39 11.09 -1.08
CA ARG A 71 16.83 10.52 -2.36
C ARG A 71 15.88 9.42 -2.85
N THR A 72 15.57 8.43 -2.00
CA THR A 72 14.61 7.37 -2.33
C THR A 72 13.18 7.91 -2.37
N GLY A 73 12.80 8.75 -1.41
CA GLY A 73 11.46 9.37 -1.36
C GLY A 73 11.11 10.17 -2.61
N LYS A 74 12.09 10.90 -3.19
CA LYS A 74 11.89 11.63 -4.45
C LYS A 74 11.53 10.68 -5.60
N SER A 75 12.30 9.60 -5.75
CA SER A 75 12.04 8.58 -6.77
C SER A 75 10.67 7.92 -6.57
N ILE A 76 10.27 7.64 -5.33
CA ILE A 76 8.92 7.13 -5.01
C ILE A 76 7.84 8.10 -5.49
N VAL A 77 7.96 9.40 -5.16
CA VAL A 77 6.98 10.42 -5.60
C VAL A 77 6.91 10.48 -7.13
N GLU A 78 8.05 10.52 -7.81
CA GLU A 78 8.11 10.59 -9.27
C GLU A 78 7.45 9.36 -9.93
N GLN A 79 7.72 8.15 -9.42
CA GLN A 79 7.15 6.92 -9.95
C GLN A 79 5.64 6.77 -9.66
N LEU A 80 5.17 7.19 -8.48
CA LEU A 80 3.73 7.24 -8.18
C LEU A 80 2.99 8.15 -9.15
N LEU A 81 3.51 9.36 -9.38
CA LEU A 81 2.90 10.31 -10.32
C LEU A 81 2.93 9.77 -11.75
N ALA A 82 4.01 9.11 -12.17
CA ALA A 82 4.12 8.48 -13.48
C ALA A 82 3.10 7.34 -13.67
N LYS A 83 2.76 6.61 -12.59
CA LYS A 83 1.69 5.59 -12.59
C LYS A 83 0.28 6.15 -12.42
N GLY A 84 0.13 7.49 -12.34
CA GLY A 84 -1.17 8.15 -12.29
C GLY A 84 -1.80 8.27 -10.90
N PHE A 85 -1.06 7.97 -9.82
CA PHE A 85 -1.49 8.22 -8.45
C PHE A 85 -1.51 9.73 -8.14
N GLU A 86 -2.33 10.11 -7.16
CA GLU A 86 -2.17 11.40 -6.47
C GLU A 86 -1.21 11.22 -5.30
N VAL A 87 -0.39 12.24 -5.02
CA VAL A 87 0.65 12.14 -3.99
C VAL A 87 0.54 13.31 -3.02
N LYS A 88 0.47 13.00 -1.73
CA LYS A 88 0.73 13.94 -0.64
C LYS A 88 2.18 13.79 -0.18
N ALA A 89 3.06 14.65 -0.69
CA ALA A 89 4.46 14.70 -0.29
C ALA A 89 4.60 15.38 1.07
N ALA A 90 4.93 14.61 2.10
CA ALA A 90 5.17 15.12 3.44
C ALA A 90 6.57 15.75 3.52
N VAL A 91 6.62 17.04 3.84
CA VAL A 91 7.85 17.84 3.83
C VAL A 91 7.96 18.70 5.08
N ARG A 92 9.20 19.00 5.48
CA ARG A 92 9.47 19.94 6.59
C ARG A 92 9.77 21.36 6.11
N ASP A 93 10.23 21.48 4.87
CA ASP A 93 10.61 22.73 4.23
C ASP A 93 9.91 22.82 2.86
N LEU A 94 8.92 23.71 2.76
CA LEU A 94 8.14 23.92 1.54
C LEU A 94 8.97 24.55 0.42
N ALA A 95 9.93 25.44 0.74
CA ALA A 95 10.74 26.10 -0.27
C ALA A 95 11.65 25.07 -0.97
N LYS A 96 12.30 24.20 -0.17
CA LYS A 96 13.08 23.08 -0.69
C LYS A 96 12.20 22.10 -1.49
N ALA A 97 11.00 21.81 -1.00
CA ALA A 97 10.08 20.90 -1.69
C ALA A 97 9.68 21.45 -3.08
N ARG A 98 9.31 22.73 -3.16
CA ARG A 98 8.99 23.40 -4.43
C ARG A 98 10.16 23.38 -5.42
N ALA A 99 11.38 23.56 -4.95
CA ALA A 99 12.56 23.45 -5.79
C ALA A 99 12.79 22.00 -6.28
N THR A 100 12.60 21.01 -5.40
CA THR A 100 12.78 19.58 -5.71
C THR A 100 11.75 19.09 -6.73
N PHE A 101 10.51 19.58 -6.60
CA PHE A 101 9.34 19.13 -7.35
C PHE A 101 8.78 20.22 -8.28
N SER A 102 9.66 21.01 -8.89
CA SER A 102 9.28 22.19 -9.69
C SER A 102 8.47 21.90 -10.95
N LYS A 103 8.48 20.65 -11.44
CA LYS A 103 7.87 20.25 -12.72
C LYS A 103 6.58 19.42 -12.57
N HIS A 104 6.02 19.27 -11.37
CA HIS A 104 4.86 18.41 -11.17
C HIS A 104 3.54 19.16 -11.30
N GLY A 105 2.53 18.46 -11.82
CA GLY A 105 1.18 18.97 -12.02
C GLY A 105 0.29 18.86 -10.77
N PRO A 106 -1.04 19.01 -10.93
CA PRO A 106 -1.99 19.09 -9.82
C PRO A 106 -2.09 17.80 -8.98
N SER A 107 -1.61 16.67 -9.50
CA SER A 107 -1.58 15.39 -8.78
C SER A 107 -0.54 15.31 -7.65
N LEU A 108 0.30 16.35 -7.48
CA LEU A 108 1.24 16.44 -6.35
C LEU A 108 0.82 17.56 -5.39
N GLN A 109 0.48 17.18 -4.16
CA GLN A 109 0.27 18.09 -3.04
C GLN A 109 1.47 18.03 -2.09
N MET A 110 2.02 19.18 -1.72
CA MET A 110 3.03 19.27 -0.66
C MET A 110 2.33 19.59 0.67
N VAL A 111 2.55 18.76 1.67
CA VAL A 111 1.96 18.92 3.01
C VAL A 111 3.07 19.07 4.03
N VAL A 112 2.98 20.09 4.89
CA VAL A 112 3.96 20.26 5.97
C VAL A 112 3.70 19.23 7.06
N ALA A 113 4.69 18.37 7.30
CA ALA A 113 4.62 17.38 8.35
C ALA A 113 6.03 16.99 8.83
N ASP A 114 6.19 16.97 10.15
CA ASP A 114 7.33 16.34 10.81
C ASP A 114 6.83 15.11 11.58
N VAL A 115 7.38 13.95 11.23
CA VAL A 115 6.99 12.65 11.83
C VAL A 115 7.20 12.60 13.34
N THR A 116 8.04 13.50 13.89
CA THR A 116 8.38 13.54 15.31
C THR A 116 7.39 14.35 16.15
N GLU A 117 6.44 15.07 15.55
CA GLU A 117 5.49 15.94 16.27
C GLU A 117 4.21 15.23 16.75
N GLY A 118 4.18 13.90 16.72
CA GLY A 118 3.08 13.09 17.25
C GLY A 118 2.02 12.72 16.20
N SER A 119 1.22 11.69 16.54
CA SER A 119 0.24 11.13 15.60
C SER A 119 -0.91 12.07 15.27
N ASP A 120 -1.35 12.95 16.18
CA ASP A 120 -2.51 13.83 15.92
C ASP A 120 -2.24 14.86 14.81
N LYS A 121 -1.04 15.42 14.76
CA LYS A 121 -0.64 16.29 13.64
C LYS A 121 -0.49 15.51 12.34
N LEU A 122 0.01 14.27 12.41
CA LEU A 122 0.12 13.41 11.24
C LEU A 122 -1.25 12.98 10.72
N VAL A 123 -2.26 12.81 11.57
CA VAL A 123 -3.65 12.56 11.13
C VAL A 123 -4.12 13.71 10.24
N GLN A 124 -3.89 14.96 10.65
CA GLN A 124 -4.26 16.13 9.86
C GLN A 124 -3.49 16.20 8.53
N ALA A 125 -2.20 15.85 8.54
CA ALA A 125 -1.36 15.87 7.36
C ALA A 125 -1.70 14.76 6.35
N ILE A 126 -1.96 13.54 6.84
CA ILE A 126 -2.33 12.39 6.01
C ILE A 126 -3.72 12.62 5.41
N GLY A 127 -4.68 13.08 6.21
CA GLY A 127 -6.08 13.25 5.81
C GLY A 127 -6.80 11.92 5.61
N ASP A 128 -8.13 11.99 5.52
CA ASP A 128 -9.04 10.86 5.31
C ASP A 128 -9.10 10.35 3.86
N ASP A 129 -8.53 11.11 2.93
CA ASP A 129 -8.48 10.83 1.49
C ASP A 129 -7.22 10.04 1.07
N SER A 130 -6.30 9.72 1.98
CA SER A 130 -5.12 8.90 1.68
C SER A 130 -5.41 7.42 1.87
N GLU A 131 -5.23 6.63 0.80
CA GLU A 131 -5.46 5.17 0.83
C GLU A 131 -4.26 4.40 1.41
N ALA A 132 -3.06 4.92 1.17
CA ALA A 132 -1.81 4.31 1.63
C ALA A 132 -0.80 5.35 2.11
N VAL A 133 0.12 4.90 2.96
CA VAL A 133 1.27 5.67 3.43
C VAL A 133 2.57 4.93 3.10
N ILE A 134 3.52 5.62 2.48
CA ILE A 134 4.88 5.13 2.27
C ILE A 134 5.84 5.93 3.15
N CYS A 135 6.49 5.25 4.08
CA CYS A 135 7.52 5.79 4.95
C CYS A 135 8.92 5.55 4.36
N ALA A 136 9.46 6.57 3.71
CA ALA A 136 10.83 6.61 3.20
C ALA A 136 11.68 7.63 3.97
N THR A 137 11.39 7.81 5.26
CA THR A 137 12.22 8.65 6.13
C THR A 137 13.61 8.05 6.26
N GLY A 138 14.59 8.94 6.34
CA GLY A 138 15.98 8.57 6.53
C GLY A 138 16.66 9.58 7.41
N PHE A 139 17.49 9.10 8.33
CA PHE A 139 18.36 9.93 9.12
C PHE A 139 19.49 10.55 8.28
N ARG A 140 19.75 11.84 8.51
CA ARG A 140 20.99 12.50 8.09
C ARG A 140 21.93 12.58 9.28
N PRO A 141 23.17 12.06 9.19
CA PRO A 141 24.16 12.20 10.26
C PRO A 141 24.28 13.64 10.73
N GLY A 142 24.35 13.82 12.04
CA GLY A 142 24.47 15.11 12.69
C GLY A 142 24.84 14.93 14.15
N PHE A 143 25.07 16.04 14.85
CA PHE A 143 25.57 16.04 16.24
C PHE A 143 24.60 15.43 17.26
N ASN A 144 23.32 15.25 16.90
CA ASN A 144 22.32 14.66 17.80
C ASN A 144 22.28 13.13 17.65
N VAL A 145 22.94 12.44 18.57
CA VAL A 145 23.01 10.97 18.63
C VAL A 145 21.64 10.28 18.86
N PHE A 146 20.64 10.99 19.39
CA PHE A 146 19.29 10.46 19.62
C PHE A 146 18.33 10.70 18.45
N ALA A 147 18.74 11.49 17.46
CA ALA A 147 17.90 11.81 16.31
C ALA A 147 17.45 10.56 15.50
N PRO A 148 18.26 9.50 15.31
CA PRO A 148 17.81 8.27 14.67
C PRO A 148 16.63 7.63 15.42
N TRP A 149 16.68 7.58 16.75
CA TRP A 149 15.58 7.02 17.55
C TRP A 149 14.30 7.84 17.43
N LYS A 150 14.41 9.17 17.45
CA LYS A 150 13.24 10.06 17.30
C LYS A 150 12.59 9.91 15.93
N VAL A 151 13.38 9.86 14.86
CA VAL A 151 12.86 9.84 13.49
C VAL A 151 12.45 8.43 13.06
N GLU A 152 13.37 7.47 13.15
CA GLU A 152 13.17 6.13 12.58
C GLU A 152 12.25 5.25 13.45
N ASN A 153 12.31 5.39 14.78
CA ASN A 153 11.41 4.67 15.67
C ASN A 153 10.17 5.49 15.99
N LEU A 154 10.31 6.57 16.76
CA LEU A 154 9.16 7.38 17.20
C LEU A 154 8.36 7.95 16.03
N GLY A 155 9.03 8.44 14.98
CA GLY A 155 8.35 8.96 13.79
C GLY A 155 7.54 7.90 13.04
N THR A 156 8.10 6.70 12.88
CA THR A 156 7.38 5.57 12.28
C THR A 156 6.19 5.13 13.15
N VAL A 157 6.37 5.05 14.47
CA VAL A 157 5.28 4.75 15.42
C VAL A 157 4.16 5.79 15.27
N ASN A 158 4.50 7.08 15.24
CA ASN A 158 3.51 8.15 15.09
C ASN A 158 2.74 8.03 13.76
N LEU A 159 3.42 7.72 12.66
CA LEU A 159 2.79 7.49 11.36
C LEU A 159 1.82 6.31 11.41
N VAL A 160 2.23 5.17 11.98
CA VAL A 160 1.38 3.98 12.11
C VAL A 160 0.15 4.28 12.94
N GLU A 161 0.30 4.94 14.09
CA GLU A 161 -0.85 5.30 14.93
C GLU A 161 -1.78 6.30 14.24
N ALA A 162 -1.25 7.25 13.44
CA ALA A 162 -2.06 8.14 12.63
C ALA A 162 -2.85 7.37 11.55
N CYS A 163 -2.19 6.43 10.87
CA CYS A 163 -2.82 5.56 9.88
C CYS A 163 -3.97 4.75 10.49
N ARG A 164 -3.77 4.19 11.70
CA ARG A 164 -4.80 3.43 12.41
C ARG A 164 -6.01 4.29 12.79
N LYS A 165 -5.78 5.53 13.25
CA LYS A 165 -6.85 6.48 13.56
C LYS A 165 -7.70 6.83 12.33
N LEU A 166 -7.07 6.87 11.15
CA LEU A 166 -7.71 7.19 9.87
C LEU A 166 -8.28 5.98 9.13
N GLY A 167 -7.91 4.75 9.52
CA GLY A 167 -8.28 3.55 8.77
C GLY A 167 -7.56 3.40 7.43
N VAL A 168 -6.33 3.92 7.32
CA VAL A 168 -5.48 3.75 6.12
C VAL A 168 -5.24 2.27 5.84
N GLN A 169 -5.42 1.85 4.59
CA GLN A 169 -5.51 0.44 4.22
C GLN A 169 -4.15 -0.20 3.92
N ARG A 170 -3.10 0.60 3.70
CA ARG A 170 -1.77 0.09 3.32
C ARG A 170 -0.66 0.96 3.91
N PHE A 171 0.36 0.32 4.50
CA PHE A 171 1.53 1.00 5.05
C PHE A 171 2.83 0.36 4.56
N ILE A 172 3.67 1.11 3.86
CA ILE A 172 4.95 0.60 3.35
C ILE A 172 6.10 1.29 4.07
N LEU A 173 7.03 0.52 4.64
CA LEU A 173 8.23 1.04 5.29
C LEU A 173 9.48 0.70 4.48
N ILE A 174 10.32 1.70 4.21
CA ILE A 174 11.69 1.50 3.73
C ILE A 174 12.63 1.39 4.94
N SER A 175 12.98 0.16 5.28
CA SER A 175 13.86 -0.21 6.39
C SER A 175 15.30 -0.40 5.91
N SER A 176 15.99 -1.46 6.36
CA SER A 176 17.34 -1.84 5.97
C SER A 176 17.54 -3.33 6.24
N ILE A 177 18.38 -4.01 5.45
CA ILE A 177 18.96 -5.29 5.91
C ILE A 177 19.75 -5.06 7.20
N LEU A 178 20.09 -6.15 7.90
CA LEU A 178 20.85 -6.14 9.15
C LEU A 178 20.17 -5.43 10.34
N VAL A 179 18.90 -5.04 10.26
CA VAL A 179 18.15 -4.51 11.41
C VAL A 179 18.08 -5.50 12.57
N ASN A 180 18.06 -6.81 12.26
CA ASN A 180 18.17 -7.90 13.24
C ASN A 180 19.59 -8.50 13.29
N GLY A 181 20.61 -7.76 12.84
CA GLY A 181 21.97 -8.27 12.66
C GLY A 181 22.58 -8.88 13.92
N ALA A 182 22.25 -8.36 15.10
CA ALA A 182 22.71 -8.94 16.37
C ALA A 182 22.23 -10.38 16.57
N ALA A 183 20.94 -10.66 16.30
CA ALA A 183 20.37 -12.00 16.40
C ALA A 183 20.91 -12.94 15.30
N MET A 184 21.29 -12.38 14.15
CA MET A 184 21.93 -13.10 13.05
C MET A 184 23.43 -13.38 13.26
N GLY A 185 24.01 -13.02 14.41
CA GLY A 185 25.45 -13.14 14.67
C GLY A 185 26.33 -12.16 13.88
N GLN A 186 25.74 -11.12 13.27
CA GLN A 186 26.40 -10.12 12.44
C GLN A 186 26.92 -8.92 13.26
N MET A 187 27.10 -9.05 14.58
CA MET A 187 27.56 -7.94 15.42
C MET A 187 28.94 -7.39 15.01
N LEU A 188 29.80 -8.24 14.45
CA LEU A 188 31.13 -7.88 13.95
C LEU A 188 31.16 -7.53 12.44
N ASN A 189 30.01 -7.57 11.76
CA ASN A 189 29.92 -7.21 10.35
C ASN A 189 30.25 -5.72 10.17
N PRO A 190 31.19 -5.34 9.29
CA PRO A 190 31.58 -3.95 9.09
C PRO A 190 30.42 -3.02 8.72
N ALA A 191 29.45 -3.50 7.92
CA ALA A 191 28.26 -2.74 7.57
C ALA A 191 27.34 -2.55 8.77
N TYR A 192 27.13 -3.60 9.59
CA TYR A 192 26.33 -3.50 10.82
C TYR A 192 26.93 -2.48 11.81
N LEU A 193 28.25 -2.52 12.00
CA LEU A 193 28.97 -1.58 12.86
C LEU A 193 28.89 -0.15 12.31
N TYR A 194 29.17 0.04 11.01
CA TYR A 194 29.13 1.36 10.36
C TYR A 194 27.73 1.99 10.44
N LEU A 195 26.66 1.21 10.23
CA LEU A 195 25.31 1.73 10.29
C LEU A 195 24.91 2.09 11.73
N ASN A 196 25.33 1.32 12.72
CA ASN A 196 25.01 1.58 14.12
C ASN A 196 25.88 2.66 14.79
N ILE A 197 27.03 3.03 14.20
CA ILE A 197 27.96 4.01 14.79
C ILE A 197 27.31 5.38 15.00
N PHE A 198 26.32 5.73 14.17
CA PHE A 198 25.57 6.98 14.25
C PHE A 198 24.21 6.78 14.92
N GLY A 199 24.21 6.39 16.20
CA GLY A 199 23.02 6.41 17.05
C GLY A 199 22.10 5.18 16.92
N LEU A 200 22.68 3.99 16.73
CA LEU A 200 21.96 2.70 16.75
C LEU A 200 20.74 2.65 15.83
N ILE A 201 20.88 3.20 14.62
CA ILE A 201 19.77 3.34 13.67
C ILE A 201 19.09 2.00 13.33
N LEU A 202 19.86 0.91 13.26
CA LEU A 202 19.33 -0.42 12.94
C LEU A 202 18.45 -0.93 14.08
N VAL A 203 18.84 -0.67 15.34
CA VAL A 203 18.02 -0.97 16.52
C VAL A 203 16.73 -0.14 16.52
N ALA A 204 16.82 1.15 16.17
CA ALA A 204 15.65 2.02 16.06
C ALA A 204 14.65 1.52 15.00
N LYS A 205 15.14 1.21 13.79
CA LYS A 205 14.34 0.64 12.71
C LYS A 205 13.74 -0.70 13.11
N HIS A 206 14.51 -1.60 13.72
CA HIS A 206 13.99 -2.89 14.17
C HIS A 206 12.87 -2.74 15.20
N LYS A 207 12.99 -1.78 16.13
CA LYS A 207 11.94 -1.47 17.10
C LYS A 207 10.67 -0.95 16.41
N ALA A 208 10.82 -0.09 15.40
CA ALA A 208 9.73 0.44 14.59
C ALA A 208 9.00 -0.67 13.82
N GLU A 209 9.74 -1.58 13.18
CA GLU A 209 9.17 -2.73 12.48
C GLU A 209 8.35 -3.62 13.42
N ASN A 210 8.86 -3.87 14.64
CA ASN A 210 8.14 -4.65 15.63
C ASN A 210 6.85 -3.96 16.12
N HIS A 211 6.80 -2.62 16.12
CA HIS A 211 5.56 -1.88 16.36
C HIS A 211 4.57 -2.07 15.20
N ILE A 212 5.04 -1.92 13.95
CA ILE A 212 4.22 -2.15 12.74
C ILE A 212 3.61 -3.54 12.77
N ARG A 213 4.40 -4.59 13.03
CA ARG A 213 3.92 -5.98 13.11
C ARG A 213 2.79 -6.16 14.12
N LYS A 214 2.87 -5.48 15.27
CA LYS A 214 1.87 -5.56 16.35
C LYS A 214 0.65 -4.67 16.13
N SER A 215 0.72 -3.73 15.19
CA SER A 215 -0.30 -2.70 15.00
C SER A 215 -1.57 -3.20 14.29
N GLY A 216 -1.46 -4.33 13.57
CA GLY A 216 -2.54 -4.90 12.75
C GLY A 216 -2.75 -4.22 11.39
N ILE A 217 -2.04 -3.12 11.10
CA ILE A 217 -2.12 -2.45 9.80
C ILE A 217 -1.59 -3.37 8.69
N ASN A 218 -2.22 -3.36 7.52
CA ASN A 218 -1.70 -4.10 6.38
C ASN A 218 -0.40 -3.45 5.89
N TYR A 219 0.72 -4.06 6.27
CA TYR A 219 2.04 -3.51 6.06
C TYR A 219 2.84 -4.25 4.99
N THR A 220 3.80 -3.54 4.38
CA THR A 220 4.94 -4.13 3.68
C THR A 220 6.21 -3.47 4.20
N ILE A 221 7.11 -4.25 4.78
CA ILE A 221 8.43 -3.78 5.23
C ILE A 221 9.46 -4.22 4.20
N ILE A 222 10.08 -3.24 3.53
CA ILE A 222 11.12 -3.46 2.53
C ILE A 222 12.47 -3.14 3.18
N ARG A 223 13.35 -4.13 3.26
CA ARG A 223 14.69 -4.03 3.81
C ARG A 223 15.72 -4.06 2.68
N PRO A 224 16.07 -2.91 2.09
CA PRO A 224 17.05 -2.87 1.03
C PRO A 224 18.47 -3.12 1.55
N ALA A 225 19.29 -3.72 0.69
CA ALA A 225 20.75 -3.74 0.83
C ALA A 225 21.35 -2.32 0.59
N ALA A 226 22.68 -2.22 0.48
CA ALA A 226 23.35 -0.92 0.42
C ALA A 226 22.88 -0.09 -0.80
N LEU A 227 22.39 1.13 -0.52
CA LEU A 227 21.70 1.97 -1.49
C LEU A 227 22.64 2.75 -2.42
N LYS A 228 22.50 2.52 -3.72
CA LYS A 228 23.19 3.20 -4.84
C LYS A 228 22.34 4.32 -5.46
N ASN A 229 22.98 5.33 -6.07
CA ASN A 229 22.25 6.42 -6.76
C ASN A 229 22.25 6.22 -8.29
N GLU A 230 23.05 5.29 -8.76
CA GLU A 230 23.11 4.90 -10.16
C GLU A 230 21.78 4.23 -10.55
N PRO A 231 21.41 4.29 -11.84
CA PRO A 231 20.26 3.56 -12.36
C PRO A 231 20.29 2.07 -11.99
N PRO A 232 19.12 1.40 -11.91
CA PRO A 232 19.06 -0.03 -11.65
C PRO A 232 19.99 -0.83 -12.58
N SER A 233 20.81 -1.71 -12.00
CA SER A 233 21.68 -2.62 -12.73
C SER A 233 21.51 -4.03 -12.17
N GLY A 234 21.34 -5.01 -13.07
CA GLY A 234 20.94 -6.37 -12.70
C GLY A 234 19.46 -6.51 -12.36
N ASN A 235 19.05 -7.73 -12.05
CA ASN A 235 17.67 -8.07 -11.72
C ASN A 235 17.44 -8.03 -10.20
N LEU A 236 16.21 -7.75 -9.81
CA LEU A 236 15.75 -7.71 -8.42
C LEU A 236 15.78 -9.13 -7.82
N VAL A 237 16.41 -9.25 -6.66
CA VAL A 237 16.30 -10.41 -5.78
C VAL A 237 15.51 -10.00 -4.55
N VAL A 238 14.55 -10.84 -4.18
CA VAL A 238 13.72 -10.67 -2.98
C VAL A 238 13.92 -11.92 -2.14
N GLU A 239 14.35 -11.74 -0.89
CA GLU A 239 14.59 -12.82 0.07
C GLU A 239 13.70 -12.65 1.32
N PRO A 240 13.45 -13.73 2.07
CA PRO A 240 12.82 -13.66 3.38
C PRO A 240 13.65 -12.85 4.38
N GLU A 241 13.02 -12.39 5.46
CA GLU A 241 13.71 -11.61 6.48
C GLU A 241 14.85 -12.38 7.16
N ASP A 242 15.90 -11.64 7.50
CA ASP A 242 17.11 -12.12 8.18
C ASP A 242 17.88 -13.16 7.35
N THR A 243 18.00 -12.92 6.04
CA THR A 243 18.71 -13.79 5.09
C THR A 243 19.93 -13.09 4.48
N LEU A 244 19.79 -11.80 4.16
CA LEU A 244 20.82 -10.99 3.52
C LEU A 244 21.65 -10.21 4.54
N TYR A 245 22.97 -10.21 4.33
CA TYR A 245 23.93 -9.48 5.16
C TYR A 245 24.87 -8.56 4.36
N ASP A 246 24.75 -8.58 3.03
CA ASP A 246 25.52 -7.75 2.09
C ASP A 246 24.71 -7.46 0.81
N GLY A 247 25.39 -6.89 -0.20
CA GLY A 247 24.79 -6.58 -1.48
C GLY A 247 24.43 -5.11 -1.65
N THR A 248 23.94 -4.76 -2.83
CA THR A 248 23.63 -3.38 -3.21
C THR A 248 22.36 -3.31 -4.04
N ILE A 249 21.67 -2.17 -4.00
CA ILE A 249 20.48 -1.92 -4.82
C ILE A 249 20.36 -0.43 -5.17
N SER A 250 19.87 -0.13 -6.36
CA SER A 250 19.56 1.26 -6.75
C SER A 250 18.38 1.79 -5.95
N ARG A 251 18.43 3.07 -5.53
CA ARG A 251 17.30 3.74 -4.90
C ARG A 251 16.06 3.77 -5.78
N ASP A 252 16.24 3.82 -7.11
CA ASP A 252 15.12 3.81 -8.05
C ASP A 252 14.43 2.45 -8.07
N LEU A 253 15.19 1.35 -7.98
CA LEU A 253 14.60 0.02 -7.87
C LEU A 253 13.92 -0.20 -6.52
N VAL A 254 14.45 0.37 -5.43
CA VAL A 254 13.75 0.36 -4.12
C VAL A 254 12.43 1.12 -4.21
N ALA A 255 12.42 2.27 -4.88
CA ALA A 255 11.21 3.04 -5.11
C ALA A 255 10.20 2.25 -5.96
N GLU A 256 10.65 1.58 -7.02
CA GLU A 256 9.81 0.72 -7.87
C GLU A 256 9.17 -0.39 -7.04
N VAL A 257 9.94 -1.14 -6.24
CA VAL A 257 9.41 -2.18 -5.34
C VAL A 257 8.35 -1.62 -4.40
N ALA A 258 8.57 -0.44 -3.82
CA ALA A 258 7.62 0.19 -2.91
C ALA A 258 6.32 0.62 -3.60
N VAL A 259 6.40 1.08 -4.84
CA VAL A 259 5.25 1.49 -5.64
C VAL A 259 4.45 0.26 -6.10
N GLU A 260 5.11 -0.77 -6.61
CA GLU A 260 4.44 -2.01 -7.04
C GLU A 260 3.80 -2.74 -5.86
N ALA A 261 4.44 -2.70 -4.70
CA ALA A 261 3.87 -3.27 -3.47
C ALA A 261 2.57 -2.57 -3.01
N LEU A 262 2.13 -1.45 -3.57
CA LEU A 262 0.81 -0.90 -3.24
C LEU A 262 -0.33 -1.81 -3.74
N ASP A 263 -0.12 -2.47 -4.89
CA ASP A 263 -1.18 -3.15 -5.64
C ASP A 263 -1.10 -4.67 -5.55
N LEU A 264 -0.08 -5.19 -4.89
CA LEU A 264 0.18 -6.62 -4.78
C LEU A 264 -0.41 -7.20 -3.49
N PRO A 265 -1.43 -8.07 -3.59
CA PRO A 265 -1.94 -8.82 -2.43
C PRO A 265 -0.83 -9.62 -1.74
N GLU A 266 0.09 -10.20 -2.51
CA GLU A 266 1.21 -11.00 -2.04
C GLU A 266 2.19 -10.20 -1.20
N ALA A 267 2.20 -8.87 -1.28
CA ALA A 267 3.06 -8.01 -0.45
C ALA A 267 2.42 -7.66 0.92
N SER A 268 1.18 -8.11 1.17
CA SER A 268 0.46 -7.83 2.42
C SER A 268 1.03 -8.58 3.61
N TYR A 269 1.20 -7.85 4.72
CA TYR A 269 1.81 -8.36 5.95
C TYR A 269 3.16 -9.04 5.71
N LYS A 270 3.96 -8.49 4.79
CA LYS A 270 5.27 -9.04 4.43
C LYS A 270 6.44 -8.16 4.85
N VAL A 271 7.51 -8.86 5.21
CA VAL A 271 8.86 -8.35 5.39
C VAL A 271 9.73 -9.01 4.33
N VAL A 272 10.39 -8.20 3.51
CA VAL A 272 11.25 -8.69 2.43
C VAL A 272 12.59 -7.98 2.44
N GLU A 273 13.66 -8.71 2.16
CA GLU A 273 14.99 -8.17 1.96
C GLU A 273 15.30 -8.12 0.46
N ILE A 274 15.83 -6.99 -0.02
CA ILE A 274 15.99 -6.76 -1.46
C ILE A 274 17.40 -6.32 -1.83
N LEU A 275 17.92 -6.88 -2.93
CA LEU A 275 19.17 -6.48 -3.56
C LEU A 275 19.10 -6.64 -5.09
N SER A 276 20.11 -6.15 -5.80
CA SER A 276 20.26 -6.39 -7.24
C SER A 276 21.42 -7.35 -7.53
N ARG A 277 21.21 -8.28 -8.46
CA ARG A 277 22.23 -9.20 -8.98
C ARG A 277 22.17 -9.28 -10.51
N ALA A 278 23.33 -9.21 -11.16
CA ALA A 278 23.41 -9.23 -12.62
C ALA A 278 22.98 -10.56 -13.25
N ASP A 279 23.20 -11.66 -12.52
CA ASP A 279 22.94 -13.04 -12.92
C ASP A 279 21.58 -13.58 -12.43
N ALA A 280 20.87 -12.83 -11.59
CA ALA A 280 19.53 -13.24 -11.14
C ALA A 280 18.55 -13.28 -12.32
N PRO A 281 17.63 -14.25 -12.40
CA PRO A 281 16.60 -14.27 -13.44
C PRO A 281 15.60 -13.12 -13.25
N LYS A 282 15.08 -12.59 -14.35
CA LYS A 282 13.96 -11.64 -14.30
C LYS A 282 12.68 -12.39 -13.91
N ARG A 283 11.99 -11.88 -12.88
CA ARG A 283 10.74 -12.43 -12.35
C ARG A 283 9.72 -11.30 -12.21
N THR A 284 8.43 -11.62 -12.22
CA THR A 284 7.39 -10.63 -11.93
C THR A 284 7.36 -10.30 -10.43
N TYR A 285 6.72 -9.19 -10.05
CA TYR A 285 6.61 -8.84 -8.65
C TYR A 285 5.70 -9.81 -7.88
N GLU A 286 4.64 -10.31 -8.52
CA GLU A 286 3.76 -11.35 -7.99
C GLU A 286 4.57 -12.60 -7.63
N ASP A 287 5.43 -13.07 -8.54
CA ASP A 287 6.29 -14.23 -8.31
C ASP A 287 7.30 -13.97 -7.18
N LEU A 288 7.96 -12.81 -7.22
CA LEU A 288 8.98 -12.43 -6.24
C LEU A 288 8.39 -12.38 -4.83
N PHE A 289 7.34 -11.59 -4.62
CA PHE A 289 6.66 -11.51 -3.33
C PHE A 289 6.00 -12.84 -2.97
N GLY A 290 5.28 -13.48 -3.90
CA GLY A 290 4.55 -14.73 -3.68
C GLY A 290 5.44 -15.89 -3.22
N SER A 291 6.71 -15.90 -3.65
CA SER A 291 7.68 -16.92 -3.22
C SER A 291 8.19 -16.76 -1.78
N ILE A 292 7.96 -15.61 -1.14
CA ILE A 292 8.44 -15.36 0.23
C ILE A 292 7.49 -15.96 1.26
N LYS A 293 8.02 -16.90 2.05
CA LYS A 293 7.37 -17.44 3.26
C LYS A 293 7.72 -16.54 4.46
N GLN A 294 6.70 -15.99 5.11
CA GLN A 294 6.87 -15.28 6.40
C GLN A 294 7.27 -16.28 7.49
N LYS A 295 8.14 -15.85 8.41
CA LYS A 295 8.55 -16.62 9.59
C LYS A 295 7.57 -16.47 10.73
#